data_AF-A0A9P3YUR0-F1
#
_entry.id   AF-A0A9P3YUR0-F1
#
_cell.length_a   1.000
_cell.length_b   1.000
_cell.length_c   1.000
_cell.angle_alpha   90.00
_cell.angle_beta   90.00
_cell.angle_gamma   90.00
#
_symmetry.space_group_name_H-M   'P 1'
#
loop_
_entity.id
_entity.type
_entity.pdbx_description
1 polymer ?
#
loop_
_entity_poly.entity_id
_entity_poly.type
_entity_poly.pdbx_seq_one_letter_code
_entity_poly.pdbx_strand_id
1 'polypeptide(L)' 'MRFEIGKTYKFDKEKFMEINGVEQHKKYKELWIDDIEGVEFTVEKTFDDGYICYPNEFWFNFGVVSEWCVEVK' A
#
# COMPACT_ATOMS: atom_id res chain seq x y z
N MET A 1 -11.66 2.44 -5.41
CA MET A 1 -12.09 1.91 -4.08
C MET A 1 -11.60 2.89 -3.01
N ARG A 2 -12.09 2.84 -1.76
CA ARG A 2 -11.50 3.59 -0.63
C ARG A 2 -11.24 2.62 0.50
N PHE A 3 -10.24 2.92 1.34
CA PHE A 3 -10.05 2.18 2.58
C PHE A 3 -11.21 2.43 3.54
N GLU A 4 -11.62 1.37 4.23
CA GLU A 4 -12.63 1.43 5.28
C GLU A 4 -11.97 1.18 6.65
N ILE A 5 -12.26 2.03 7.64
CA ILE A 5 -11.71 1.88 8.99
C ILE A 5 -12.20 0.55 9.60
N GLY A 6 -11.27 -0.20 10.19
CA GLY A 6 -11.51 -1.51 10.80
C GLY A 6 -11.46 -2.68 9.81
N LYS A 7 -11.29 -2.44 8.50
CA LYS A 7 -11.03 -3.48 7.51
C LYS A 7 -9.54 -3.76 7.39
N THR A 8 -9.20 -5.01 7.08
CA THR A 8 -7.83 -5.45 6.82
C THR A 8 -7.60 -5.56 5.32
N TYR A 9 -6.46 -5.07 4.88
CA TYR A 9 -6.04 -5.15 3.48
C TYR A 9 -4.63 -5.68 3.39
N LYS A 10 -4.33 -6.28 2.24
CA LYS A 10 -3.00 -6.73 1.87
C LYS A 10 -2.53 -5.95 0.66
N PHE A 11 -1.29 -5.45 0.69
CA PHE A 11 -0.69 -4.84 -0.49
C PHE A 11 -0.53 -5.88 -1.60
N ASP A 12 -0.96 -5.51 -2.81
CA ASP A 12 -0.95 -6.36 -4.00
C ASP A 12 -0.02 -5.72 -5.05
N LYS A 13 1.17 -6.31 -5.17
CA LYS A 13 2.20 -5.88 -6.10
C LYS A 13 1.78 -6.04 -7.56
N GLU A 14 1.01 -7.08 -7.89
CA GLU A 14 0.56 -7.29 -9.26
C GLU A 14 -0.39 -6.17 -9.68
N LYS A 15 -1.36 -5.82 -8.82
CA LYS A 15 -2.23 -4.65 -9.03
C LYS A 15 -1.46 -3.35 -9.11
N PHE A 16 -0.49 -3.15 -8.22
CA PHE A 16 0.36 -1.95 -8.28
C PHE A 16 1.05 -1.82 -9.64
N MET A 17 1.64 -2.91 -10.13
CA MET A 17 2.31 -2.95 -11.44
C MET A 17 1.33 -2.77 -12.61
N GLU A 18 0.13 -3.31 -12.53
CA GLU A 18 -0.91 -3.15 -13.54
C GLU A 18 -1.33 -1.68 -13.67
N ILE A 19 -1.50 -0.98 -12.55
CA ILE A 19 -1.97 0.42 -12.52
C ILE A 19 -0.86 1.40 -12.88
N ASN A 20 0.35 1.20 -12.33
CA ASN A 20 1.44 2.19 -12.40
C ASN A 20 2.51 1.84 -13.43
N GLY A 21 2.55 0.59 -13.89
CA GLY A 21 3.57 0.08 -14.80
C GLY A 21 4.87 -0.36 -14.13
N VAL A 22 5.66 -1.13 -14.87
CA VAL A 22 6.89 -1.78 -14.41
C VAL A 22 7.99 -0.77 -14.05
N GLU A 23 8.11 0.34 -14.76
CA GLU A 23 9.12 1.37 -14.47
C GLU A 23 8.88 2.05 -13.12
N GLN A 24 7.61 2.32 -12.79
CA GLN A 24 7.25 2.86 -11.49
C GLN A 24 7.49 1.81 -10.40
N HIS A 25 7.18 0.54 -10.65
CA HIS A 25 7.53 -0.54 -9.74
C HIS A 25 9.03 -0.60 -9.46
N LYS A 26 9.91 -0.54 -10.46
CA LYS A 26 11.38 -0.56 -10.23
C LYS A 26 11.82 0.57 -9.29
N LYS A 27 11.31 1.79 -9.51
CA LYS A 27 11.62 2.94 -8.66
C LYS A 27 11.20 2.75 -7.20
N TYR A 28 9.97 2.24 -6.98
CA TYR A 28 9.45 2.04 -5.62
C TYR A 28 9.90 0.73 -4.97
N LYS A 29 10.37 -0.24 -5.76
CA LYS A 29 11.03 -1.46 -5.28
C LYS A 29 12.29 -1.13 -4.51
N GLU A 30 13.08 -0.18 -4.99
CA GLU A 30 14.27 0.31 -4.29
C GLU A 30 13.96 1.09 -3.00
N LEU A 31 12.67 1.41 -2.74
CA LEU A 31 12.26 2.28 -1.64
C LEU A 31 11.47 1.55 -0.54
N TRP A 32 10.44 0.78 -0.89
CA TRP A 32 9.54 0.17 0.11
C TRP A 32 8.68 -1.00 -0.39
N ILE A 33 8.48 -1.19 -1.70
CA ILE A 33 7.50 -2.18 -2.19
C ILE A 33 7.81 -3.59 -1.68
N ASP A 34 9.08 -4.00 -1.71
CA ASP A 34 9.48 -5.34 -1.26
C ASP A 34 9.32 -5.48 0.28
N ASP A 35 9.37 -4.38 1.04
CA ASP A 35 9.20 -4.39 2.51
C ASP A 35 7.74 -4.60 2.93
N ILE A 36 6.79 -4.26 2.06
CA ILE A 36 5.36 -4.39 2.35
C ILE A 36 4.66 -5.45 1.49
N GLU A 37 5.38 -6.06 0.54
CA GLU A 37 4.85 -7.15 -0.26
C GLU A 37 4.41 -8.30 0.66
N GLY A 38 3.12 -8.62 0.63
CA GLY A 38 2.57 -9.68 1.45
C GLY A 38 2.11 -9.25 2.84
N VAL A 39 2.38 -8.00 3.25
CA VAL A 39 1.95 -7.49 4.56
C VAL A 39 0.45 -7.19 4.56
N GLU A 40 -0.20 -7.66 5.63
CA GLU A 40 -1.59 -7.32 5.96
C GLU A 40 -1.61 -6.21 7.01
N PHE A 41 -2.50 -5.24 6.83
CA PHE A 41 -2.68 -4.13 7.77
C PHE A 41 -4.17 -3.85 7.96
N THR A 42 -4.56 -3.55 9.20
CA THR A 42 -5.91 -3.07 9.52
C THR A 42 -5.93 -1.55 9.49
N VAL A 43 -6.90 -0.97 8.80
CA VAL A 43 -7.00 0.49 8.65
C VAL A 43 -7.52 1.10 9.95
N GLU A 44 -6.65 1.77 10.69
CA GLU A 44 -7.04 2.52 11.90
C GLU A 44 -7.42 3.98 11.58
N LYS A 45 -6.76 4.56 10.58
CA LYS A 45 -6.96 5.94 10.14
C LYS A 45 -6.62 6.09 8.66
N THR A 46 -7.41 6.89 7.95
CA THR A 46 -7.10 7.36 6.58
C THR A 46 -6.77 8.84 6.61
N PHE A 47 -5.90 9.29 5.71
CA PHE A 47 -5.63 10.71 5.49
C PHE A 47 -6.58 11.29 4.43
N ASP A 48 -6.64 12.63 4.32
CA ASP A 48 -7.61 13.35 3.46
C ASP A 48 -7.49 12.97 1.97
N ASP A 49 -6.31 12.53 1.57
CA ASP A 49 -5.96 12.08 0.23
C ASP A 49 -6.28 10.58 0.00
N GLY A 50 -6.81 9.89 1.02
CA GLY A 50 -7.24 8.49 0.94
C GLY A 50 -6.13 7.47 1.15
N TYR A 51 -4.96 7.92 1.60
CA TYR A 51 -3.81 7.07 1.85
C TYR A 51 -3.77 6.59 3.30
N ILE A 52 -3.02 5.52 3.52
CA ILE A 52 -2.52 5.10 4.83
C ILE A 52 -1.01 5.31 4.87
N CYS A 53 -0.48 5.69 6.04
CA CYS A 53 0.96 5.70 6.26
C CYS A 53 1.36 4.32 6.77
N TYR A 54 2.16 3.60 5.98
CA TYR A 54 2.84 2.41 6.47
C TYR A 54 4.24 2.80 6.95
N PRO A 55 4.58 2.64 8.25
CA PRO A 55 5.92 2.92 8.73
C PRO A 55 6.88 1.84 8.21
N ASN A 56 7.80 2.20 7.32
CA ASN A 56 8.93 1.33 6.98
C ASN A 56 10.09 1.52 7.99
N GLU A 57 11.11 0.66 7.93
CA GLU A 57 12.31 0.72 8.80
C GLU A 57 13.06 2.07 8.73
N PHE A 58 12.78 2.86 7.70
CA PHE A 58 13.39 4.16 7.44
C PHE A 58 12.51 5.35 7.87
N TRP A 59 11.39 5.12 8.55
CA TRP A 59 10.47 6.15 9.07
C TRP A 59 9.89 7.07 7.98
N PHE A 60 9.92 6.64 6.71
CA PHE A 60 9.27 7.36 5.63
C PHE A 60 7.79 7.00 5.58
N ASN A 61 6.94 8.02 5.61
CA ASN A 61 5.52 7.86 5.38
C ASN A 61 5.29 7.68 3.88
N PHE A 62 5.16 6.43 3.44
CA PHE A 62 4.66 6.13 2.10
C PHE A 62 3.15 6.00 2.16
N GLY A 63 2.48 6.74 1.28
CA GLY A 63 1.07 6.58 1.07
C GLY A 63 0.81 5.32 0.25
N VAL A 64 0.09 4.35 0.82
CA VAL A 64 -0.54 3.26 0.07
C VAL A 64 -1.98 3.68 -0.22
N VAL A 65 -2.51 3.38 -1.42
CA VAL A 65 -3.94 3.54 -1.74
C VAL A 65 -4.63 2.20 -1.88
N SER A 66 -5.94 2.20 -1.64
CA SER A 66 -6.77 0.98 -1.66
C SER A 66 -6.79 0.27 -3.02
N GLU A 67 -6.51 0.97 -4.13
CA GLU A 67 -6.47 0.37 -5.47
C GLU A 67 -5.28 -0.58 -5.65
N TRP A 68 -4.22 -0.39 -4.87
CA TRP A 68 -3.05 -1.27 -4.88
C TRP A 68 -3.20 -2.45 -3.92
N CYS A 69 -4.39 -2.65 -3.33
CA CYS A 69 -4.60 -3.61 -2.26
C CYS A 69 -5.76 -4.57 -2.58
N VAL A 70 -5.82 -5.65 -1.80
CA VAL A 70 -6.95 -6.57 -1.72
C VAL A 70 -7.48 -6.59 -0.28
N GLU A 71 -8.80 -6.53 -0.11
CA GLU A 71 -9.42 -6.72 1.21
C GLU A 71 -9.26 -8.19 1.61
N VAL A 72 -8.78 -8.42 2.83
CA VAL A 72 -8.68 -9.75 3.45
C VAL A 72 -9.73 -9.89 4.55
N LYS A 73 -10.27 -11.11 4.69
CA LYS A 73 -11.40 -11.43 5.58
C LYS A 73 -10.98 -11.56 7.04
#